data_AF-A0A924FUM2-F1
#
_entry.id   AF-A0A924FUM2-F1
#
_cell.length_a   1.000
_cell.length_b   1.000
_cell.length_c   1.000
_cell.angle_alpha   90.00
_cell.angle_beta   90.00
_cell.angle_gamma   90.00
#
_symmetry.space_group_name_H-M   'P 1'
#
loop_
_entity.id
_entity.type
_entity.pdbx_description
1 polymer ?
#
loop_
_entity_poly.entity_id
_entity_poly.type
_entity_poly.pdbx_seq_one_letter_code
_entity_poly.pdbx_strand_id
1 'polypeptide(L)' 'MGGAIRQVMIRGRVQGVGYRAWAEAAARTRGLSGWVRNRRDGSVEVLIPGPAEKVDEMVAYFWQGPAASRVER' A
#
# COMPACT_ATOMS: atom_id res chain seq x y z
N MET A 1 18.53 -13.13 -4.07
CA MET A 1 17.26 -12.42 -3.82
C MET A 1 17.41 -11.00 -4.32
N GLY A 2 16.67 -10.62 -5.36
CA GLY A 2 16.73 -9.27 -5.93
C GLY A 2 15.96 -8.25 -5.09
N GLY A 3 16.44 -7.01 -5.06
CA GLY A 3 15.67 -5.89 -4.54
C GLY A 3 14.70 -5.35 -5.59
N ALA A 4 13.56 -4.84 -5.15
CA ALA A 4 12.60 -4.13 -5.98
C ALA A 4 12.15 -2.84 -5.30
N ILE A 5 11.76 -1.86 -6.11
CA ILE A 5 11.07 -0.65 -5.66
C ILE A 5 9.79 -0.55 -6.47
N ARG A 6 8.64 -0.55 -5.80
CA ARG A 6 7.33 -0.37 -6.46
C ARG A 6 6.67 0.91 -5.99
N GLN A 7 6.14 1.66 -6.95
CA GLN A 7 5.22 2.76 -6.72
C GLN A 7 3.82 2.28 -7.13
N VAL A 8 2.87 2.36 -6.20
CA VAL A 8 1.50 1.86 -6.37
C VAL A 8 0.52 3.00 -6.20
N MET A 9 -0.47 3.06 -7.09
CA MET A 9 -1.58 4.01 -7.02
C MET A 9 -2.87 3.25 -6.78
N ILE A 10 -3.50 3.46 -5.63
CA ILE A 10 -4.67 2.71 -5.19
C ILE A 10 -5.88 3.63 -5.29
N ARG A 11 -6.92 3.18 -5.98
CA ARG A 11 -8.14 3.95 -6.22
C ARG A 11 -9.40 3.23 -5.75
N GLY A 12 -10.45 4.01 -5.50
CA GLY A 12 -11.73 3.59 -4.94
C GLY A 12 -12.06 4.35 -3.66
N ARG A 13 -12.80 3.73 -2.74
CA ARG A 13 -13.06 4.28 -1.40
C ARG A 13 -11.87 4.00 -0.49
N VAL A 14 -10.82 4.83 -0.57
CA VAL A 14 -9.53 4.60 0.10
C VAL A 14 -9.06 5.75 0.99
N GLN A 15 -9.75 6.89 0.99
CA GLN A 15 -9.52 7.99 1.94
C GLN A 15 -10.62 8.07 3.00
N GLY A 16 -10.28 8.59 4.18
CA GLY A 16 -11.20 8.64 5.32
C GLY A 16 -11.52 7.28 5.96
N VAL A 17 -10.83 6.21 5.54
CA VAL A 17 -11.09 4.81 5.96
C VAL A 17 -9.91 4.18 6.70
N GLY A 18 -8.92 4.98 7.11
CA GLY A 18 -7.74 4.48 7.82
C GLY A 18 -6.67 3.78 6.94
N TYR A 19 -6.77 3.89 5.61
CA TYR A 19 -5.90 3.16 4.68
C TYR A 19 -4.41 3.39 4.91
N ARG A 20 -3.98 4.64 5.14
CA ARG A 20 -2.56 4.96 5.39
C ARG A 20 -2.00 4.21 6.60
N ALA A 21 -2.69 4.30 7.74
CA ALA A 21 -2.28 3.62 8.97
C ALA A 21 -2.28 2.10 8.82
N TRP A 22 -3.27 1.56 8.11
CA TRP A 22 -3.34 0.13 7.79
C TRP A 22 -2.17 -0.32 6.90
N ALA A 23 -1.85 0.43 5.85
CA ALA A 23 -0.72 0.14 4.96
C ALA A 23 0.64 0.22 5.70
N GLU A 24 0.83 1.23 6.54
CA GLU A 24 2.03 1.36 7.38
C GLU A 24 2.19 0.18 8.33
N ALA A 25 1.12 -0.25 9.00
CA ALA A 25 1.16 -1.41 9.88
C ALA A 25 1.50 -2.70 9.10
N ALA A 26 0.86 -2.91 7.95
CA ALA A 26 1.13 -4.07 7.09
C ALA A 26 2.59 -4.10 6.60
N ALA A 27 3.16 -2.95 6.23
CA ALA A 27 4.56 -2.85 5.82
C ALA A 27 5.51 -3.18 6.98
N ARG A 28 5.25 -2.63 8.18
CA ARG A 28 6.04 -2.94 9.39
C ARG A 28 6.06 -4.43 9.71
N THR A 29 4.90 -5.10 9.68
CA THR A 29 4.82 -6.55 9.96
C THR A 29 5.59 -7.41 8.95
N ARG A 30 5.77 -6.93 7.72
CA ARG A 30 6.53 -7.62 6.66
C ARG A 30 8.01 -7.25 6.65
N GLY A 31 8.43 -6.31 7.49
CA GLY A 31 9.80 -5.77 7.49
C GLY A 31 10.11 -4.97 6.23
N LEU A 32 9.10 -4.28 5.68
CA LEU A 32 9.23 -3.37 4.54
C LEU A 32 9.31 -1.92 5.03
N SER A 33 9.96 -1.06 4.24
CA SER A 33 10.05 0.38 4.48
C SER A 33 9.39 1.16 3.34
N GLY A 34 9.39 2.49 3.40
CA GLY A 34 8.82 3.36 2.38
C GLY A 34 7.88 4.41 2.94
N TRP A 35 6.92 4.85 2.12
CA TRP A 35 5.94 5.85 2.52
C TRP A 35 4.59 5.64 1.85
N VAL A 36 3.54 6.18 2.48
CA VAL A 36 2.17 6.23 1.96
C VAL A 36 1.58 7.62 2.13
N ARG A 37 0.85 8.13 1.13
CA ARG A 37 0.19 9.45 1.21
C ARG A 37 -1.16 9.47 0.50
N ASN A 38 -2.03 10.37 0.96
CA ASN A 38 -3.25 10.72 0.25
C ASN A 38 -2.92 11.66 -0.91
N ARG A 39 -3.66 11.53 -2.01
CA ARG A 39 -3.59 12.41 -3.18
C ARG A 39 -4.85 13.28 -3.26
N ARG A 40 -4.72 14.42 -3.94
CA ARG A 40 -5.84 15.37 -4.12
C ARG A 40 -6.97 14.80 -4.98
N ASP A 41 -6.67 13.83 -5.84
CA ASP A 41 -7.64 13.14 -6.70
C ASP A 41 -8.41 12.01 -5.98
N GLY A 42 -8.26 11.88 -4.65
CA GLY A 42 -8.93 10.85 -3.85
C GLY A 42 -8.19 9.52 -3.79
N SER A 43 -7.09 9.33 -4.52
CA SER A 43 -6.29 8.10 -4.48
C SER A 43 -5.33 8.05 -3.28
N VAL A 44 -4.80 6.86 -3.00
CA VAL A 44 -3.67 6.64 -2.08
C VAL A 44 -2.46 6.20 -2.90
N GLU A 45 -1.32 6.84 -2.65
CA GLU A 45 -0.06 6.52 -3.31
C GLU A 45 0.91 5.91 -2.29
N VAL A 46 1.59 4.85 -2.70
CA VAL A 46 2.58 4.14 -1.88
C VAL A 46 3.88 3.95 -2.66
N LEU A 47 5.03 4.13 -2.01
CA LEU A 47 6.33 3.71 -2.51
C LEU A 47 6.95 2.70 -1.53
N ILE A 48 7.37 1.54 -2.03
CA ILE A 48 7.88 0.44 -1.20
C ILE A 48 9.15 -0.15 -1.82
N PRO A 49 10.34 0.16 -1.26
CA PRO A 49 11.55 -0.60 -1.51
C PRO A 49 11.65 -1.85 -0.63
N GLY A 50 12.22 -2.93 -1.15
CA GLY A 50 12.50 -4.13 -0.37
C GLY A 50 12.86 -5.35 -1.20
N PRO A 51 12.95 -6.55 -0.58
CA PRO A 51 13.07 -7.81 -1.30
C PRO A 51 11.89 -8.01 -2.25
N ALA A 52 12.15 -8.37 -3.51
CA ALA A 52 11.12 -8.42 -4.56
C ALA A 52 9.87 -9.23 -4.16
N GLU A 53 10.07 -10.42 -3.60
CA GLU A 53 8.98 -11.30 -3.13
C GLU A 53 8.07 -10.60 -2.11
N LYS A 54 8.66 -9.96 -1.09
CA LYS A 54 7.89 -9.23 -0.07
C LYS A 54 7.17 -8.00 -0.63
N VAL A 55 7.80 -7.32 -1.58
CA VAL A 55 7.19 -6.16 -2.25
C VAL A 55 5.98 -6.62 -3.07
N ASP A 56 6.11 -7.69 -3.83
CA ASP A 56 5.01 -8.23 -4.64
C ASP A 56 3.86 -8.77 -3.77
N GLU A 57 4.17 -9.43 -2.64
CA GLU A 57 3.17 -9.81 -1.62
C GLU A 57 2.43 -8.58 -1.06
N MET A 58 3.15 -7.49 -0.77
CA MET A 58 2.56 -6.26 -0.26
C MET A 58 1.66 -5.58 -1.31
N VAL A 59 2.06 -5.60 -2.58
CA VAL A 59 1.25 -5.07 -3.70
C VAL A 59 -0.04 -5.87 -3.83
N ALA A 60 0.01 -7.20 -3.77
CA ALA A 60 -1.18 -8.04 -3.78
C ALA A 60 -2.09 -7.76 -2.56
N TYR A 61 -1.49 -7.56 -1.39
CA TYR A 61 -2.21 -7.29 -0.15
C TYR A 61 -3.02 -5.98 -0.21
N PHE A 62 -2.59 -4.98 -0.97
CA PHE A 62 -3.33 -3.73 -1.12
C PHE A 62 -4.74 -3.89 -1.68
N TRP A 63 -5.05 -4.96 -2.41
CA TRP A 63 -6.43 -5.20 -2.85
C TRP A 63 -7.42 -5.44 -1.70
N GLN A 64 -6.94 -5.89 -0.53
CA GLN A 64 -7.80 -6.12 0.63
C GLN A 64 -8.23 -4.80 1.29
N GLY A 65 -7.28 -3.91 1.54
CA GLY A 65 -7.48 -2.67 2.29
C GLY A 65 -8.03 -2.87 3.72
N PRO A 66 -8.25 -1.79 4.49
CA PRO A 66 -8.98 -1.86 5.76
C PRO A 66 -10.48 -2.15 5.52
N ALA A 67 -11.18 -2.64 6.55
CA ALA A 67 -12.58 -3.10 6.45
C ALA A 67 -13.57 -2.07 5.87
N ALA A 68 -13.34 -0.77 6.07
CA ALA A 68 -14.20 0.30 5.56
C ALA A 68 -13.86 0.73 4.12
N SER A 69 -12.82 0.16 3.51
CA SER A 69 -12.37 0.53 2.17
C SER A 69 -13.00 -0.33 1.07
N ARG A 70 -12.90 0.17 -0.16
CA ARG A 70 -13.17 -0.60 -1.37
C ARG A 70 -12.13 -0.21 -2.41
N VAL A 71 -11.28 -1.15 -2.79
CA VAL A 71 -10.26 -0.96 -3.83
C VAL A 71 -10.82 -1.36 -5.18
N GLU A 72 -10.55 -0.56 -6.20
CA GLU A 72 -11.06 -0.75 -7.56
C GLU A 72 -9.94 -1.00 -8.57
N ARG A 73 -8.78 -0.37 -8.38
CA ARG A 73 -7.57 -0.54 -9.19
C ARG A 73 -6.34 0.06 -8.53
#